data_AF-A0A1M5I601-F1
#
_entry.id   AF-A0A1M5I601-F1
#
_cell.length_a   1.000
_cell.length_b   1.000
_cell.length_c   1.000
_cell.angle_alpha   90.00
_cell.angle_beta   90.00
_cell.angle_gamma   90.00
#
_symmetry.space_group_name_H-M   'P 1'
#
loop_
_entity.id
_entity.type
_entity.pdbx_description
1 polymer ?
#
loop_
_entity_poly.entity_id
_entity_poly.type
_entity_poly.pdbx_seq_one_letter_code
_entity_poly.pdbx_strand_id
1 'polypeptide(L)'
;MGDVFRTPHSIKNALDYYSSFYDEPIIKTFLNDEDNYRVFMDFYTSPSEDNAKKLNDTFKRFFYKSKVFKYLTSLIYFYSIDFDKRQRKRRSRNHLILDQPIQAETERSLIDNMASYTVNYEEQIAFYHLPTLVHDKKLSKALEKLTKKQQIVLKLFIFNGLTNKEIADYFKESPQNISNIKKVLIKRLRESLQNTNCKGDFSC
;
A
#
# COMPACT_ATOMS: atom_id res chain seq x y z
N MET A 1 60.79 -27.39 -23.10
CA MET A 1 61.06 -27.60 -21.66
C MET A 1 62.16 -26.63 -21.29
N GLY A 2 61.80 -25.44 -20.82
CA GLY A 2 62.74 -24.36 -20.48
C GLY A 2 62.71 -24.11 -18.98
N ASP A 3 63.89 -23.89 -18.42
CA ASP A 3 64.23 -23.57 -17.02
C ASP A 3 63.12 -22.89 -16.21
N VAL A 4 62.60 -23.57 -15.18
CA VAL A 4 61.66 -22.99 -14.19
C VAL A 4 62.31 -22.74 -12.82
N PHE A 5 63.55 -23.19 -12.58
CA PHE A 5 64.18 -23.10 -11.26
C PHE A 5 65.59 -22.52 -11.31
N ARG A 6 65.71 -21.25 -11.71
CA ARG A 6 66.92 -20.47 -11.40
C ARG A 6 66.70 -19.76 -10.08
N THR A 7 67.21 -20.33 -8.99
CA THR A 7 67.09 -19.74 -7.63
C THR A 7 68.04 -18.54 -7.47
N PRO A 8 67.53 -17.35 -7.09
CA PRO A 8 68.38 -16.23 -6.72
C PRO A 8 69.14 -16.55 -5.43
N HIS A 9 70.47 -16.33 -5.43
CA HIS A 9 71.37 -16.66 -4.31
C HIS A 9 71.25 -15.75 -3.06
N SER A 10 70.15 -15.00 -2.89
CA SER A 10 69.85 -14.26 -1.65
C SER A 10 68.39 -13.78 -1.60
N ILE A 11 67.78 -13.85 -0.40
CA ILE A 11 66.39 -13.43 -0.09
C ILE A 11 66.07 -12.03 -0.64
N LYS A 12 67.04 -11.10 -0.56
CA LYS A 12 66.89 -9.73 -1.05
C LYS A 12 66.70 -9.64 -2.57
N ASN A 13 67.40 -10.47 -3.35
CA ASN A 13 67.36 -10.41 -4.81
C ASN A 13 66.06 -10.98 -5.40
N ALA A 14 65.42 -11.95 -4.74
CA ALA A 14 64.12 -12.48 -5.16
C ALA A 14 62.98 -11.51 -4.80
N LEU A 15 63.07 -10.83 -3.65
CA LEU A 15 62.11 -9.83 -3.21
C LEU A 15 62.16 -8.55 -4.05
N ASP A 16 63.35 -8.07 -4.44
CA ASP A 16 63.50 -6.91 -5.32
C ASP A 16 62.94 -7.17 -6.73
N TYR A 17 63.12 -8.38 -7.27
CA TYR A 17 62.63 -8.75 -8.61
C TYR A 17 61.09 -8.86 -8.68
N TYR A 18 60.43 -9.22 -7.57
CA TYR A 18 58.96 -9.34 -7.45
C TYR A 18 58.34 -8.27 -6.53
N SER A 19 59.03 -7.15 -6.31
CA SER A 19 58.66 -6.14 -5.30
C SER A 19 57.21 -5.65 -5.42
N SER A 20 56.74 -5.40 -6.64
CA SER A 20 55.35 -4.98 -6.91
C SER A 20 54.28 -6.04 -6.56
N PHE A 21 54.63 -7.32 -6.60
CA PHE A 21 53.72 -8.41 -6.25
C PHE A 21 53.54 -8.53 -4.73
N TYR A 22 54.61 -8.32 -3.96
CA TYR A 22 54.54 -8.33 -2.49
C TYR A 22 53.89 -7.08 -1.92
N ASP A 23 53.78 -6.02 -2.72
CA ASP A 23 53.09 -4.79 -2.32
C ASP A 23 51.56 -4.88 -2.35
N GLU A 24 51.01 -5.87 -3.05
CA GLU A 24 49.58 -6.17 -3.09
C GLU A 24 49.02 -6.35 -1.66
N PRO A 25 47.98 -5.58 -1.27
CA PRO A 25 47.42 -5.64 0.09
C PRO A 25 46.97 -7.03 0.48
N ILE A 26 46.47 -7.82 -0.46
CA ILE A 26 46.01 -9.18 -0.21
C ILE A 26 47.18 -10.13 0.12
N ILE A 27 48.35 -9.91 -0.48
CA ILE A 27 49.56 -10.68 -0.21
C ILE A 27 50.13 -10.29 1.15
N LYS A 28 50.19 -8.98 1.46
CA LYS A 28 50.57 -8.49 2.80
C LYS A 28 49.69 -9.07 3.89
N THR A 29 48.38 -9.07 3.67
CA THR A 29 47.41 -9.61 4.65
C THR A 29 47.55 -11.12 4.79
N PHE A 30 47.85 -11.84 3.70
CA PHE A 30 48.10 -13.29 3.73
C PHE A 30 49.35 -13.62 4.55
N LEU A 31 50.46 -12.90 4.32
CA LEU A 31 51.74 -13.14 4.98
C LEU A 31 51.81 -12.65 6.43
N ASN A 32 50.87 -11.79 6.86
CA ASN A 32 50.75 -11.37 8.26
C ASN A 32 50.17 -12.46 9.18
N ASP A 33 49.56 -13.50 8.62
CA ASP A 33 49.06 -14.64 9.37
C ASP A 33 50.18 -15.67 9.55
N GLU A 34 50.42 -16.08 10.81
CA GLU A 34 51.58 -16.89 11.19
C GLU A 34 51.56 -18.29 10.55
N ASP A 35 50.37 -18.89 10.40
CA ASP A 35 50.21 -20.18 9.74
C ASP A 35 50.44 -20.08 8.23
N ASN A 36 49.89 -19.06 7.58
CA ASN A 36 50.10 -18.81 6.15
C ASN A 36 51.58 -18.49 5.85
N TYR A 37 52.23 -17.70 6.72
CA TYR A 37 53.65 -17.39 6.63
C TYR A 37 54.51 -18.65 6.74
N ARG A 38 54.20 -19.55 7.67
CA ARG A 38 54.88 -20.84 7.80
C ARG A 38 54.78 -21.67 6.53
N VAL A 39 53.59 -21.79 5.93
CA VAL A 39 53.41 -22.54 4.68
C VAL A 39 54.19 -21.91 3.52
N PHE A 40 54.29 -20.58 3.48
CA PHE A 40 55.14 -19.88 2.52
C PHE A 40 56.64 -20.20 2.73
N MET A 41 57.10 -20.19 3.98
CA MET A 41 58.49 -20.51 4.32
C MET A 41 58.85 -21.98 4.09
N ASP A 42 57.92 -22.91 4.32
CA ASP A 42 58.09 -24.35 4.01
C ASP A 42 58.40 -24.54 2.51
N PHE A 43 57.63 -23.87 1.63
CA PHE A 43 57.86 -23.90 0.19
C PHE A 43 59.16 -23.21 -0.21
N TYR A 44 59.50 -22.09 0.42
CA TYR A 44 60.71 -21.34 0.12
C TYR A 44 61.99 -22.11 0.50
N THR A 45 61.98 -22.77 1.65
CA THR A 45 63.13 -23.54 2.18
C THR A 45 63.25 -24.93 1.56
N SER A 46 62.13 -25.55 1.17
CA SER A 46 62.11 -26.86 0.51
C SER A 46 61.11 -26.84 -0.66
N PRO A 47 61.54 -26.39 -1.86
CA PRO A 47 60.68 -26.37 -3.04
C PRO A 47 60.35 -27.80 -3.47
N SER A 48 59.10 -28.21 -3.26
CA SER A 48 58.55 -29.50 -3.69
C SER A 48 57.15 -29.31 -4.26
N GLU A 49 56.68 -30.26 -5.07
CA GLU A 49 55.33 -30.21 -5.64
C GLU A 49 54.25 -30.21 -4.54
N ASP A 50 54.46 -30.97 -3.47
CA ASP A 50 53.58 -30.99 -2.30
C ASP A 50 53.55 -29.65 -1.56
N ASN A 51 54.71 -29.02 -1.33
CA ASN A 51 54.77 -27.72 -0.67
C ASN A 51 54.16 -26.61 -1.54
N ALA A 52 54.36 -26.66 -2.86
CA ALA A 52 53.73 -25.73 -3.80
C ALA A 52 52.20 -25.87 -3.79
N LYS A 53 51.70 -27.10 -3.79
CA LYS A 53 50.26 -27.39 -3.72
C LYS A 53 49.67 -26.93 -2.39
N LYS A 54 50.35 -27.20 -1.27
CA LYS A 54 49.95 -26.76 0.07
C LYS A 54 49.84 -25.24 0.17
N LEU A 55 50.83 -24.51 -0.36
CA LEU A 55 50.82 -23.04 -0.42
C LEU A 55 49.65 -22.52 -1.28
N ASN A 56 49.48 -23.05 -2.48
CA ASN A 56 48.44 -22.62 -3.40
C ASN A 56 47.03 -22.86 -2.83
N ASP A 57 46.79 -24.03 -2.24
CA ASP A 57 45.49 -24.35 -1.63
C ASP A 57 45.20 -23.50 -0.40
N THR A 58 46.22 -23.20 0.40
CA THR A 58 46.12 -22.31 1.56
C THR A 58 45.80 -20.88 1.13
N PHE A 59 46.51 -20.37 0.12
CA PHE A 59 46.24 -19.06 -0.45
C PHE A 59 44.85 -18.96 -1.08
N LYS A 60 44.41 -19.96 -1.85
CA LYS A 60 43.05 -20.01 -2.42
C LYS A 60 41.97 -19.93 -1.35
N ARG A 61 42.13 -20.70 -0.26
CA ARG A 61 41.19 -20.66 0.88
C ARG A 61 41.16 -19.29 1.54
N PHE A 62 42.32 -18.71 1.82
CA PHE A 62 42.42 -17.36 2.39
C PHE A 62 41.77 -16.31 1.47
N PHE A 63 42.11 -16.32 0.18
CA PHE A 63 41.60 -15.38 -0.80
C PHE A 63 40.08 -15.46 -0.95
N TYR A 64 39.55 -16.68 -0.99
CA TYR A 64 38.10 -16.91 -1.03
C TYR A 64 37.41 -16.35 0.22
N LYS A 65 37.94 -16.63 1.42
CA LYS A 65 37.40 -16.07 2.68
C LYS A 65 37.42 -14.54 2.67
N SER A 66 38.52 -13.91 2.26
CA SER A 66 38.64 -12.46 2.15
C SER A 66 37.64 -11.86 1.17
N LYS A 67 37.40 -12.50 0.04
CA LYS A 67 36.36 -12.09 -0.92
C LYS A 67 34.95 -12.18 -0.34
N VAL A 68 34.63 -13.30 0.31
CA VAL A 68 33.30 -13.49 0.96
C VAL A 68 33.09 -12.44 2.05
N PHE A 69 34.09 -12.21 2.90
CA PHE A 69 34.02 -11.21 3.96
C PHE A 69 33.78 -9.79 3.41
N LYS A 70 34.54 -9.39 2.37
CA LYS A 70 34.36 -8.09 1.70
C LYS A 70 32.95 -7.96 1.11
N TYR A 71 32.48 -9.01 0.44
CA TYR A 71 31.14 -9.03 -0.15
C TYR A 71 30.06 -8.88 0.92
N LEU A 72 30.10 -9.70 1.98
CA LEU A 72 29.12 -9.67 3.07
C LEU A 72 29.09 -8.32 3.78
N THR A 73 30.26 -7.75 4.05
CA THR A 73 30.36 -6.43 4.70
C THR A 73 29.72 -5.35 3.84
N SER A 74 29.99 -5.37 2.53
CA SER A 74 29.39 -4.43 1.57
C SER A 74 27.87 -4.63 1.50
N LEU A 75 27.41 -5.88 1.43
CA LEU A 75 25.99 -6.23 1.36
C LEU A 75 25.24 -5.73 2.60
N ILE A 76 25.76 -5.98 3.80
CA ILE A 76 25.16 -5.53 5.07
C ILE A 76 25.08 -4.00 5.10
N TYR A 77 26.16 -3.31 4.70
CA TYR A 77 26.21 -1.85 4.66
C TYR A 77 25.13 -1.25 3.75
N PHE A 78 25.07 -1.68 2.49
CA PHE A 78 24.08 -1.17 1.54
C PHE A 78 22.65 -1.54 1.93
N TYR A 79 22.42 -2.76 2.42
CA TYR A 79 21.10 -3.17 2.88
C TYR A 79 20.60 -2.33 4.06
N SER A 80 21.50 -2.00 5.00
CA SER A 80 21.18 -1.16 6.16
C SER A 80 20.78 0.25 5.72
N ILE A 81 21.51 0.85 4.78
CA ILE A 81 21.18 2.15 4.19
C ILE A 81 19.81 2.12 3.53
N ASP A 82 19.54 1.10 2.71
CA ASP A 82 18.29 1.02 1.96
C ASP A 82 17.09 0.75 2.87
N PHE A 83 17.28 -0.05 3.93
CA PHE A 83 16.28 -0.25 4.96
C PHE A 83 15.92 1.09 5.62
N ASP A 84 16.92 1.86 6.04
CA ASP A 84 16.70 3.12 6.74
C ASP A 84 16.01 4.15 5.83
N LYS A 85 16.40 4.23 4.55
CA LYS A 85 15.72 5.04 3.53
C LYS A 85 14.25 4.63 3.36
N ARG A 86 13.95 3.33 3.28
CA ARG A 86 12.58 2.83 3.16
C ARG A 86 11.74 3.20 4.38
N GLN A 87 12.28 3.06 5.58
CA GLN A 87 11.58 3.39 6.82
C GLN A 87 11.32 4.88 6.96
N ARG A 88 12.30 5.74 6.66
CA ARG A 88 12.12 7.21 6.64
C ARG A 88 11.04 7.61 5.64
N LYS A 89 11.05 7.05 4.42
CA LYS A 89 10.04 7.32 3.40
C LYS A 89 8.63 6.86 3.81
N ARG A 90 8.51 5.70 4.47
CA ARG A 90 7.24 5.23 5.04
C ARG A 90 6.72 6.17 6.12
N ARG A 91 7.58 6.56 7.07
CA ARG A 91 7.21 7.51 8.14
C ARG A 91 6.77 8.85 7.57
N SER A 92 7.49 9.38 6.58
CA SER A 92 7.15 10.66 5.92
C SER A 92 5.83 10.61 5.14
N ARG A 93 5.48 9.48 4.53
CA ARG A 93 4.22 9.33 3.78
C ARG A 93 3.03 9.06 4.70
N ASN A 94 3.25 8.30 5.77
CA ASN A 94 2.22 7.85 6.69
C ASN A 94 2.47 8.49 8.06
N HIS A 95 2.34 9.82 8.12
CA HIS A 95 2.47 10.55 9.38
C HIS A 95 1.38 10.08 10.35
N LEU A 96 1.79 9.51 11.49
CA LEU A 96 0.90 9.10 12.57
C LEU A 96 0.50 10.31 13.42
N ILE A 97 -0.10 11.31 12.78
CA ILE A 97 -0.48 12.59 13.40
C ILE A 97 -1.97 12.65 13.72
N LEU A 98 -2.77 11.68 13.25
CA LEU A 98 -4.22 11.72 13.40
C LEU A 98 -4.65 11.76 14.88
N ASP A 99 -3.94 11.06 15.76
CA ASP A 99 -4.20 11.03 17.20
C ASP A 99 -3.48 12.17 17.97
N GLN A 100 -2.74 13.04 17.27
CA GLN A 100 -2.04 14.15 17.93
C GLN A 100 -3.00 15.28 18.29
N PRO A 101 -2.83 15.90 19.47
CA PRO A 101 -3.64 17.04 19.88
C PRO A 101 -3.35 18.24 18.98
N ILE A 102 -4.40 18.98 18.60
CA ILE A 102 -4.28 20.12 17.66
C ILE A 102 -3.56 21.30 18.31
N GLN A 103 -3.72 21.46 19.62
CA GLN A 103 -3.00 22.41 20.46
C GLN A 103 -2.56 21.70 21.74
N ALA A 104 -1.43 22.12 22.32
CA ALA A 104 -0.80 21.48 23.47
C ALA A 104 -1.72 21.28 24.70
N GLU A 105 -2.82 22.04 24.80
CA GLU A 105 -3.75 22.03 25.94
C GLU A 105 -5.17 21.53 25.57
N THR A 106 -5.36 20.98 24.37
CA THR A 106 -6.67 20.50 23.91
C THR A 106 -6.72 18.98 23.87
N GLU A 107 -7.78 18.39 24.43
CA GLU A 107 -8.05 16.93 24.35
C GLU A 107 -8.47 16.47 22.94
N ARG A 108 -8.73 17.41 22.02
CA ARG A 108 -9.17 17.11 20.65
C ARG A 108 -7.99 16.83 19.75
N SER A 109 -8.04 15.68 19.10
CA SER A 109 -7.06 15.22 18.12
C SER A 109 -7.43 15.64 16.70
N LEU A 110 -6.48 15.49 15.77
CA LEU A 110 -6.72 15.78 14.35
C LEU A 110 -7.85 14.93 13.75
N ILE A 111 -8.00 13.68 14.20
CA ILE A 111 -9.08 12.78 13.74
C ILE A 111 -10.47 13.28 14.17
N ASP A 112 -10.59 13.93 15.33
CA ASP A 112 -11.87 14.48 15.82
C ASP A 112 -12.37 15.67 14.98
N ASN A 113 -11.48 16.29 14.21
CA ASN A 113 -11.80 17.41 13.32
C ASN A 113 -12.03 16.98 11.87
N MET A 114 -11.84 15.70 11.55
CA MET A 114 -12.23 15.17 10.26
C MET A 114 -13.75 15.08 10.22
N ALA A 115 -14.38 16.02 9.50
CA ALA A 115 -15.82 15.98 9.28
C ALA A 115 -16.19 14.65 8.61
N SER A 116 -17.05 13.86 9.27
CA SER A 116 -17.69 12.73 8.62
C SER A 116 -18.60 13.25 7.52
N TYR A 117 -18.20 13.08 6.26
CA TYR A 117 -19.09 13.28 5.10
C TYR A 117 -20.14 12.17 4.97
N THR A 118 -20.48 11.47 6.07
CA THR A 118 -21.69 10.67 6.12
C THR A 118 -22.86 11.64 6.14
N VAL A 119 -23.27 12.05 4.94
CA VAL A 119 -24.55 12.70 4.72
C VAL A 119 -25.59 11.81 5.39
N ASN A 120 -26.21 12.30 6.46
CA ASN A 120 -27.34 11.63 7.06
C ASN A 120 -28.53 11.75 6.08
N TYR A 121 -28.56 10.85 5.11
CA TYR A 121 -29.58 10.83 4.06
C TYR A 121 -30.98 10.72 4.68
N GLU A 122 -31.12 10.07 5.83
CA GLU A 122 -32.40 9.94 6.55
C GLU A 122 -32.91 11.30 7.05
N GLU A 123 -32.06 12.13 7.67
CA GLU A 123 -32.42 13.50 8.08
C GLU A 123 -32.68 14.42 6.89
N GLN A 124 -31.89 14.30 5.81
CA GLN A 124 -32.06 15.14 4.63
C GLN A 124 -33.37 14.83 3.89
N ILE A 125 -33.69 13.55 3.70
CA ILE A 125 -34.94 13.10 3.08
C ILE A 125 -36.16 13.53 3.91
N ALA A 126 -36.04 13.63 5.23
CA ALA A 126 -37.11 14.10 6.09
C ALA A 126 -37.50 15.56 5.81
N PHE A 127 -36.59 16.40 5.29
CA PHE A 127 -36.83 17.82 5.00
C PHE A 127 -37.22 18.14 3.55
N TYR A 128 -36.93 17.28 2.58
CA TYR A 128 -37.20 17.59 1.17
C TYR A 128 -38.67 17.39 0.76
N HIS A 129 -39.15 18.30 -0.10
CA HIS A 129 -40.43 18.19 -0.79
C HIS A 129 -40.36 17.05 -1.81
N LEU A 130 -41.29 16.08 -1.76
CA LEU A 130 -41.26 14.87 -2.60
C LEU A 130 -40.96 15.12 -4.11
N PRO A 131 -41.59 16.12 -4.77
CA PRO A 131 -41.27 16.51 -6.15
C PRO A 131 -39.82 16.94 -6.43
N THR A 132 -39.08 17.45 -5.44
CA THR A 132 -37.68 17.91 -5.61
C THR A 132 -36.67 16.79 -5.53
N LEU A 133 -37.08 15.60 -5.04
CA LEU A 133 -36.23 14.42 -4.91
C LEU A 133 -36.16 13.59 -6.20
N VAL A 134 -36.88 13.99 -7.25
CA VAL A 134 -37.07 13.20 -8.47
C VAL A 134 -36.56 13.97 -9.68
N HIS A 135 -35.62 13.38 -10.43
CA HIS A 135 -35.06 13.97 -11.65
C HIS A 135 -36.00 13.92 -12.85
N ASP A 136 -36.92 12.95 -12.91
CA ASP A 136 -37.91 12.86 -13.98
C ASP A 136 -38.96 13.97 -13.83
N LYS A 137 -38.93 14.93 -14.78
CA LYS A 137 -39.87 16.06 -14.84
C LYS A 137 -41.34 15.62 -14.90
N LYS A 138 -41.66 14.46 -15.49
CA LYS A 138 -43.03 13.93 -15.57
C LYS A 138 -43.50 13.45 -14.21
N LEU A 139 -42.65 12.68 -13.53
CA LEU A 139 -42.95 12.16 -12.20
C LEU A 139 -43.01 13.29 -11.16
N SER A 140 -42.12 14.28 -11.26
CA SER A 140 -42.16 15.48 -10.42
C SER A 140 -43.50 16.22 -10.54
N LYS A 141 -43.98 16.49 -11.77
CA LYS A 141 -45.31 17.09 -12.02
C LYS A 141 -46.47 16.23 -11.52
N ALA A 142 -46.35 14.90 -11.60
CA ALA A 142 -47.38 13.99 -11.09
C ALA A 142 -47.46 14.02 -9.56
N LEU A 143 -46.31 14.11 -8.89
CA LEU A 143 -46.21 14.25 -7.43
C LEU A 143 -46.76 15.60 -6.93
N GLU A 144 -46.57 16.68 -7.69
CA GLU A 144 -47.17 18.00 -7.38
C GLU A 144 -48.69 17.98 -7.42
N LYS A 145 -49.30 17.14 -8.26
CA LYS A 145 -50.77 17.00 -8.37
C LYS A 145 -51.40 16.17 -7.25
N LEU A 146 -50.60 15.53 -6.41
CA LEU A 146 -51.11 14.76 -5.28
C LEU A 146 -51.67 15.68 -4.20
N THR A 147 -52.72 15.23 -3.51
CA THR A 147 -53.20 15.95 -2.34
C THR A 147 -52.18 15.88 -1.21
N LYS A 148 -52.20 16.85 -0.29
CA LYS A 148 -51.31 16.85 0.89
C LYS A 148 -51.34 15.53 1.64
N LYS A 149 -52.54 14.95 1.82
CA LYS A 149 -52.71 13.64 2.46
C LYS A 149 -52.04 12.51 1.68
N GLN A 150 -52.18 12.49 0.35
CA GLN A 150 -51.52 11.50 -0.51
C GLN A 150 -49.99 11.61 -0.45
N GLN A 151 -49.45 12.84 -0.42
CA GLN A 151 -48.01 13.08 -0.26
C GLN A 151 -47.49 12.56 1.08
N ILE A 152 -48.19 12.83 2.19
CA ILE A 152 -47.80 12.33 3.51
C ILE A 152 -47.87 10.80 3.57
N VAL A 153 -48.94 10.18 3.03
CA VAL A 153 -49.06 8.72 2.96
C VAL A 153 -47.94 8.11 2.12
N LEU A 154 -47.55 8.73 1.00
CA LEU A 154 -46.42 8.30 0.18
C LEU A 154 -45.11 8.35 0.97
N LYS A 155 -44.88 9.45 1.70
CA LYS A 155 -43.66 9.66 2.47
C LYS A 155 -43.51 8.63 3.58
N LEU A 156 -44.54 8.46 4.41
CA LEU A 156 -44.55 7.50 5.52
C LEU A 156 -44.37 6.06 5.04
N PHE A 157 -44.88 5.73 3.86
CA PHE A 157 -44.75 4.39 3.30
C PHE A 157 -43.37 4.13 2.69
N ILE A 158 -42.89 5.03 1.81
CA ILE A 158 -41.67 4.80 1.04
C ILE A 158 -40.42 5.10 1.86
N PHE A 159 -40.40 6.20 2.61
CA PHE A 159 -39.21 6.64 3.33
C PHE A 159 -39.16 6.16 4.77
N ASN A 160 -40.30 6.11 5.46
CA ASN A 160 -40.36 5.62 6.85
C ASN A 160 -40.69 4.13 6.96
N GLY A 161 -40.98 3.45 5.84
CA GLY A 161 -41.25 2.01 5.81
C GLY A 161 -42.52 1.57 6.55
N LEU A 162 -43.42 2.50 6.91
CA LEU A 162 -44.56 2.19 7.77
C LEU A 162 -45.62 1.34 7.06
N THR A 163 -46.18 0.40 7.82
CA THR A 163 -47.28 -0.46 7.42
C THR A 163 -48.59 0.32 7.32
N ASN A 164 -49.59 -0.28 6.65
CA ASN A 164 -50.92 0.35 6.55
C ASN A 164 -51.58 0.56 7.91
N LYS A 165 -51.26 -0.26 8.93
CA LYS A 165 -51.80 -0.13 10.28
C LYS A 165 -51.18 1.09 10.97
N GLU A 166 -49.86 1.20 10.98
CA GLU A 166 -49.15 2.31 11.63
C GLU A 166 -49.50 3.67 10.99
N ILE A 167 -49.66 3.72 9.66
CA ILE A 167 -50.12 4.93 8.98
C ILE A 167 -51.58 5.24 9.32
N ALA A 168 -52.43 4.22 9.46
CA ALA A 168 -53.82 4.41 9.83
C ALA A 168 -53.95 4.94 11.28
N ASP A 169 -53.11 4.45 12.18
CA ASP A 169 -53.00 4.95 13.55
C ASP A 169 -52.54 6.42 13.56
N TYR A 170 -51.55 6.77 12.73
CA TYR A 170 -51.11 8.17 12.55
C TYR A 170 -52.24 9.11 12.11
N PHE A 171 -53.09 8.67 11.17
CA PHE A 171 -54.22 9.48 10.67
C PHE A 171 -55.51 9.32 11.51
N LYS A 172 -55.54 8.42 12.50
CA LYS A 172 -56.75 8.01 13.23
C LYS A 172 -57.87 7.53 12.29
N GLU A 173 -57.51 6.72 11.30
CA GLU A 173 -58.43 6.18 10.29
C GLU A 173 -58.34 4.65 10.21
N SER A 174 -59.14 4.02 9.34
CA SER A 174 -59.06 2.57 9.14
C SER A 174 -57.87 2.18 8.24
N PRO A 175 -57.20 1.04 8.49
CA PRO A 175 -56.15 0.50 7.60
C PRO A 175 -56.63 0.30 6.15
N GLN A 176 -57.93 0.00 5.98
CA GLN A 176 -58.55 -0.16 4.67
C GLN A 176 -58.59 1.17 3.90
N ASN A 177 -58.81 2.30 4.58
CA ASN A 177 -58.77 3.61 3.94
C ASN A 177 -57.36 3.96 3.44
N ILE A 178 -56.33 3.71 4.26
CA ILE A 178 -54.93 3.91 3.85
C ILE A 178 -54.54 3.00 2.68
N SER A 179 -54.99 1.75 2.69
CA SER A 179 -54.81 0.81 1.57
C SER A 179 -55.43 1.34 0.28
N ASN A 180 -56.65 1.87 0.34
CA ASN A 180 -57.31 2.49 -0.81
C ASN A 180 -56.58 3.73 -1.30
N ILE A 181 -56.14 4.61 -0.40
CA ILE A 181 -55.36 5.80 -0.74
C ILE A 181 -54.06 5.40 -1.47
N LYS A 182 -53.31 4.42 -0.95
CA LYS A 182 -52.09 3.91 -1.59
C LYS A 182 -52.36 3.33 -2.98
N LYS A 183 -53.41 2.52 -3.13
CA LYS A 183 -53.80 1.93 -4.42
C LYS A 183 -54.12 3.02 -5.46
N VAL A 184 -54.95 3.99 -5.10
CA VAL A 184 -55.33 5.11 -5.98
C VAL A 184 -54.11 5.96 -6.34
N LEU A 185 -53.27 6.25 -5.34
CA LEU A 185 -52.02 7.01 -5.49
C LEU A 185 -51.06 6.35 -6.49
N ILE A 186 -50.72 5.07 -6.30
CA ILE A 186 -49.81 4.33 -7.17
C ILE A 186 -50.39 4.21 -8.58
N LYS A 187 -51.70 3.95 -8.70
CA LYS A 187 -52.39 3.90 -9.99
C LYS A 187 -52.24 5.23 -10.76
N ARG A 188 -52.50 6.36 -10.09
CA ARG A 188 -52.36 7.70 -10.71
C ARG A 188 -50.92 8.01 -11.14
N LEU A 189 -49.94 7.69 -10.28
CA LEU A 189 -48.53 7.87 -10.63
C LEU A 189 -48.15 7.01 -11.85
N ARG A 190 -48.61 5.76 -11.90
CA ARG A 190 -48.38 4.87 -13.04
C ARG A 190 -49.04 5.38 -14.33
N GLU A 191 -50.30 5.81 -14.27
CA GLU A 191 -51.01 6.37 -15.43
C GLU A 191 -50.33 7.62 -15.97
N SER A 192 -49.81 8.48 -15.08
CA SER A 192 -49.07 9.69 -15.48
C SER A 192 -47.76 9.38 -16.22
N LEU A 193 -47.18 8.19 -16.00
CA LEU A 193 -46.00 7.68 -16.70
C LEU A 193 -46.36 6.91 -17.99
N GLN A 194 -47.55 6.30 -18.06
CA GLN A 194 -47.97 5.43 -19.17
C GLN A 194 -48.81 6.12 -20.26
N ASN A 195 -49.43 7.28 -19.98
CA ASN A 195 -50.23 8.04 -20.96
C ASN A 195 -49.42 8.64 -22.14
N THR A 196 -48.25 8.09 -22.48
CA THR A 196 -47.46 8.47 -23.66
C THR A 196 -47.20 7.35 -24.65
N ASN A 197 -47.94 6.24 -24.63
CA ASN A 197 -47.97 5.29 -25.76
C ASN A 197 -49.34 5.30 -26.45
N CYS A 198 -49.60 6.39 -27.20
CA CYS A 198 -50.38 6.42 -28.45
C CYS A 198 -50.69 7.87 -28.82
N LYS A 199 -49.93 8.41 -29.77
CA LYS A 199 -50.41 9.06 -31.00
C LYS A 199 -49.20 9.30 -31.89
N GLY A 200 -48.99 8.37 -32.81
CA GLY A 200 -48.28 8.66 -34.04
C GLY A 200 -49.11 9.61 -34.91
N ASP A 201 -48.37 10.33 -35.74
CA ASP A 201 -48.72 10.86 -37.04
C ASP A 201 -49.36 12.26 -37.21
N PHE A 202 -48.65 13.00 -38.08
CA PHE A 202 -48.94 14.19 -38.90
C PHE A 202 -48.85 15.61 -38.30
N SER A 203 -47.75 16.27 -38.70
CA SER A 203 -47.66 17.63 -39.28
C SER A 203 -48.41 18.79 -38.60
N CYS A 204 -47.65 19.67 -37.95
CA CYS A 204 -47.45 21.10 -38.27
C CYS A 204 -46.52 21.72 -37.21
#